data_AF-A0A3A9BUQ3-F1
#
_entry.id   AF-A0A3A9BUQ3-F1
#
_cell.length_a   1.000
_cell.length_b   1.000
_cell.length_c   1.000
_cell.angle_alpha   90.00
_cell.angle_beta   90.00
_cell.angle_gamma   90.00
#
_symmetry.space_group_name_H-M   'P 1'
#
loop_
_entity.id
_entity.type
_entity.pdbx_description
1 polymer ?
#
loop_
_entity_poly.entity_id
_entity_poly.type
_entity_poly.pdbx_seq_one_letter_code
_entity_poly.pdbx_strand_id
1 'polypeptide(L)'
;MIYDWFCNWLNGMDFENMSERERAQQISQLLYEKPYDYEGKYTANLHNEPYQEYYAILIENSGVCRDFAITACGLAKAMGLKSTTFGNIDHMNYFIEVDGIIYLGSNNLFNLITAYENNTIRMSLR
;
A
#
# COMPACT_ATOMS: atom_id res chain seq x y z
N MET A 1 17.82 0.10 7.78
CA MET A 1 16.79 -0.85 8.28
C MET A 1 15.41 -0.34 7.85
N ILE A 2 14.35 -1.17 7.81
CA ILE A 2 13.01 -0.72 7.35
C ILE A 2 12.45 0.46 8.17
N TYR A 3 12.76 0.49 9.46
CA TYR A 3 12.44 1.61 10.36
C TYR A 3 13.03 2.94 9.86
N ASP A 4 14.34 2.96 9.54
CA ASP A 4 14.99 4.18 9.05
C ASP A 4 14.38 4.65 7.73
N TRP A 5 13.99 3.70 6.86
CA TRP A 5 13.31 4.00 5.61
C TRP A 5 12.00 4.75 5.87
N PHE A 6 11.15 4.23 6.78
CA PHE A 6 9.89 4.88 7.15
C PHE A 6 10.14 6.25 7.78
N CYS A 7 11.07 6.36 8.73
CA CYS A 7 11.40 7.64 9.35
C CYS A 7 11.84 8.68 8.30
N ASN A 8 12.72 8.31 7.38
CA ASN A 8 13.19 9.22 6.33
C ASN A 8 12.07 9.65 5.39
N TRP A 9 11.20 8.72 4.98
CA TRP A 9 10.06 9.04 4.13
C TRP A 9 9.06 9.95 4.83
N LEU A 10 8.69 9.64 6.08
CA LEU A 10 7.75 10.43 6.88
C LEU A 10 8.30 11.82 7.22
N ASN A 11 9.61 11.96 7.45
CA ASN A 11 10.26 13.25 7.67
C ASN A 11 10.19 14.19 6.45
N GLY A 12 9.86 13.67 5.27
CA GLY A 12 9.62 14.46 4.06
C GLY A 12 8.20 15.02 3.94
N MET A 13 7.30 14.70 4.88
CA MET A 13 5.88 15.03 4.78
C MET A 13 5.51 16.23 5.66
N ASP A 14 4.68 17.12 5.14
CA ASP A 14 4.07 18.20 5.89
C ASP A 14 2.71 17.75 6.45
N PHE A 15 2.74 16.98 7.53
CA PHE A 15 1.50 16.45 8.13
C PHE A 15 0.54 17.53 8.64
N GLU A 16 1.04 18.73 8.94
CA GLU A 16 0.21 19.83 9.44
C GLU A 16 -0.71 20.37 8.34
N ASN A 17 -0.21 20.47 7.10
CA ASN A 17 -0.95 21.07 6.00
C ASN A 17 -1.48 20.08 4.96
N MET A 18 -0.93 18.87 4.88
CA MET A 18 -1.37 17.88 3.89
C MET A 18 -2.76 17.33 4.19
N SER A 19 -3.64 17.40 3.20
CA SER A 19 -4.94 16.72 3.14
C SER A 19 -4.79 15.19 3.06
N GLU A 20 -5.86 14.44 3.36
CA GLU A 20 -5.86 12.98 3.18
C GLU A 20 -5.55 12.59 1.72
N ARG A 21 -6.07 13.36 0.75
CA ARG A 21 -5.82 13.14 -0.67
C ARG A 21 -4.35 13.30 -1.04
N GLU A 22 -3.67 14.34 -0.54
CA GLU A 22 -2.24 14.53 -0.78
C GLU A 22 -1.41 13.41 -0.14
N ARG A 23 -1.77 12.96 1.06
CA ARG A 23 -1.13 11.82 1.72
C ARG A 23 -1.29 10.54 0.90
N ALA A 24 -2.48 10.30 0.37
CA ALA A 24 -2.75 9.16 -0.49
C ALA A 24 -2.01 9.24 -1.83
N GLN A 25 -1.80 10.45 -2.38
CA GLN A 25 -0.98 10.67 -3.58
C GLN A 25 0.49 10.30 -3.36
N GLN A 26 1.06 10.57 -2.18
CA GLN A 26 2.43 10.13 -1.87
C GLN A 26 2.56 8.61 -1.91
N ILE A 27 1.56 7.89 -1.41
CA ILE A 27 1.51 6.42 -1.48
C ILE A 27 1.38 5.97 -2.94
N SER A 28 0.46 6.57 -3.69
CA SER A 28 0.22 6.28 -5.11
C SER A 28 1.51 6.42 -5.94
N GLN A 29 2.20 7.55 -5.81
CA GLN A 29 3.44 7.83 -6.54
C GLN A 29 4.52 6.82 -6.17
N LEU A 30 4.71 6.57 -4.87
CA LEU A 30 5.73 5.66 -4.40
C LEU A 30 5.55 4.24 -4.94
N LEU A 31 4.32 3.71 -4.88
CA LEU A 31 4.03 2.36 -5.36
C LEU A 31 4.15 2.28 -6.88
N TYR A 32 3.69 3.30 -7.62
CA TYR A 32 3.74 3.33 -9.08
C TYR A 32 5.17 3.20 -9.62
N GLU A 33 6.16 3.78 -8.92
CA GLU A 33 7.57 3.70 -9.27
C GLU A 33 8.18 2.29 -9.11
N LYS A 34 7.49 1.37 -8.40
CA LYS A 34 7.99 0.02 -8.16
C LYS A 34 7.42 -0.95 -9.20
N PRO A 35 8.26 -1.67 -9.97
CA PRO A 35 7.79 -2.69 -10.90
C PRO A 35 7.06 -3.85 -10.20
N TYR A 36 6.09 -4.41 -10.91
CA TYR A 36 5.42 -5.64 -10.51
C TYR A 36 6.22 -6.87 -10.95
N ASP A 37 6.37 -7.84 -10.06
CA ASP A 37 7.02 -9.12 -10.35
C ASP A 37 6.02 -10.13 -10.94
N TYR A 38 5.91 -10.15 -12.26
CA TYR A 38 5.04 -11.09 -12.98
C TYR A 38 5.51 -12.55 -12.89
N GLU A 39 6.78 -12.79 -12.58
CA GLU A 39 7.37 -14.12 -12.58
C GLU A 39 7.38 -14.75 -11.17
N GLY A 40 6.99 -13.99 -10.14
CA GLY A 40 7.00 -14.44 -8.76
C GLY A 40 8.41 -14.82 -8.26
N LYS A 41 9.46 -14.26 -8.84
CA LYS A 41 10.86 -14.48 -8.47
C LYS A 41 11.12 -14.25 -6.98
N TYR A 42 10.43 -13.27 -6.39
CA TYR A 42 10.54 -12.96 -4.96
C TYR A 42 9.65 -13.87 -4.09
N THR A 43 8.59 -14.48 -4.67
CA THR A 43 7.60 -15.25 -3.90
C THR A 43 8.12 -16.57 -3.32
N ALA A 44 9.09 -17.20 -3.99
CA ALA A 44 9.56 -18.54 -3.62
C ALA A 44 10.37 -18.58 -2.30
N ASN A 45 10.90 -17.44 -1.83
CA ASN A 45 11.82 -17.40 -0.68
C ASN A 45 11.45 -16.38 0.41
N LEU A 46 10.40 -15.56 0.24
CA LEU A 46 10.16 -14.34 1.04
C LEU A 46 8.76 -14.21 1.68
N HIS A 47 7.94 -15.26 1.80
CA HIS A 47 6.57 -15.10 2.36
C HIS A 47 6.29 -15.81 3.68
N ASN A 48 7.32 -16.22 4.42
CA ASN A 48 7.11 -16.87 5.71
C ASN A 48 7.06 -15.87 6.90
N GLU A 49 7.37 -14.59 6.69
CA GLU A 49 7.31 -13.55 7.73
C GLU A 49 6.79 -12.20 7.17
N PRO A 50 5.88 -11.48 7.87
CA PRO A 50 5.23 -10.24 7.42
C PRO A 50 6.15 -9.01 7.23
N TYR A 51 7.44 -9.15 7.54
CA TYR A 51 8.45 -8.10 7.35
C TYR A 51 9.06 -8.14 5.94
N GLN A 52 8.86 -9.24 5.21
CA GLN A 52 9.46 -9.44 3.90
C GLN A 52 8.72 -8.68 2.80
N GLU A 53 7.42 -8.43 2.96
CA GLU A 53 6.57 -7.67 2.03
C GLU A 53 7.03 -6.20 1.94
N TYR A 54 7.24 -5.54 3.09
CA TYR A 54 7.78 -4.18 3.12
C TYR A 54 9.18 -4.13 2.55
N TYR A 55 10.00 -5.15 2.83
CA TYR A 55 11.36 -5.21 2.33
C TYR A 55 11.39 -5.35 0.79
N ALA A 56 10.54 -6.20 0.23
CA ALA A 56 10.40 -6.40 -1.21
C ALA A 56 10.08 -5.06 -1.91
N ILE A 57 9.06 -4.33 -1.45
CA ILE A 57 8.64 -3.08 -2.11
C ILE A 57 9.57 -1.90 -1.80
N LEU A 58 9.97 -1.72 -0.54
CA LEU A 58 10.64 -0.49 -0.09
C LEU A 58 12.16 -0.55 -0.20
N ILE A 59 12.75 -1.75 -0.17
CA ILE A 59 14.20 -1.97 -0.24
C ILE A 59 14.60 -2.63 -1.56
N GLU A 60 13.95 -3.73 -1.96
CA GLU A 60 14.25 -4.45 -3.21
C GLU A 60 13.56 -3.83 -4.44
N ASN A 61 12.63 -2.89 -4.21
CA ASN A 61 11.89 -2.14 -5.21
C ASN A 61 10.99 -2.97 -6.14
N SER A 62 10.62 -4.20 -5.79
CA SER A 62 9.77 -5.05 -6.63
C SER A 62 9.04 -6.10 -5.80
N GLY A 63 7.86 -6.54 -6.24
CA GLY A 63 7.10 -7.56 -5.53
C GLY A 63 5.82 -7.97 -6.25
N VAL A 64 5.05 -8.86 -5.63
CA VAL A 64 3.76 -9.34 -6.15
C VAL A 64 2.57 -8.66 -5.46
N CYS A 65 1.34 -9.04 -5.82
CA CYS A 65 0.11 -8.40 -5.36
C CYS A 65 0.02 -8.30 -3.83
N ARG A 66 0.42 -9.35 -3.12
CA ARG A 66 0.44 -9.40 -1.65
C ARG A 66 1.43 -8.40 -1.05
N ASP A 67 2.63 -8.28 -1.62
CA ASP A 67 3.66 -7.35 -1.12
C ASP A 67 3.20 -5.91 -1.25
N PHE A 68 2.64 -5.56 -2.41
CA PHE A 68 2.07 -4.25 -2.66
C PHE A 68 0.89 -3.96 -1.73
N ALA A 69 -0.04 -4.91 -1.56
CA ALA A 69 -1.21 -4.69 -0.73
C ALA A 69 -0.88 -4.51 0.76
N ILE A 70 0.02 -5.33 1.31
CA ILE A 70 0.50 -5.16 2.70
C ILE A 70 1.26 -3.84 2.84
N THR A 71 2.18 -3.54 1.91
CA THR A 71 2.97 -2.30 1.95
C THR A 71 2.09 -1.06 1.86
N ALA A 72 1.10 -1.05 0.96
CA ALA A 72 0.17 0.05 0.81
C ALA A 72 -0.61 0.31 2.11
N CYS A 73 -1.11 -0.73 2.78
CA CYS A 73 -1.79 -0.59 4.07
C CYS A 73 -0.86 -0.11 5.19
N GLY A 74 0.40 -0.58 5.20
CA GLY A 74 1.41 -0.09 6.15
C GLY A 74 1.71 1.40 5.97
N LEU A 75 1.90 1.84 4.72
CA LEU A 75 2.09 3.25 4.38
C LEU A 75 0.84 4.08 4.71
N ALA A 76 -0.36 3.59 4.36
CA ALA A 76 -1.63 4.26 4.67
C ALA A 76 -1.79 4.48 6.17
N LYS A 77 -1.54 3.44 6.98
CA LYS A 77 -1.57 3.53 8.44
C LYS A 77 -0.56 4.55 8.98
N ALA A 78 0.66 4.57 8.44
CA ALA A 78 1.67 5.56 8.82
C ALA A 78 1.25 7.00 8.47
N MET A 79 0.48 7.16 7.39
CA MET A 79 -0.09 8.45 6.96
C MET A 79 -1.43 8.81 7.63
N GLY A 80 -1.90 7.99 8.58
CA GLY A 80 -3.16 8.19 9.29
C GLY A 80 -4.42 7.90 8.47
N LEU A 81 -4.30 7.15 7.38
CA LEU A 81 -5.40 6.77 6.51
C LEU A 81 -5.91 5.37 6.87
N LYS A 82 -7.23 5.18 6.85
CA LYS A 82 -7.79 3.85 7.06
C LYS A 82 -7.55 2.99 5.84
N SER A 83 -7.24 1.72 6.07
CA SER A 83 -7.03 0.79 4.97
C SER A 83 -7.37 -0.65 5.33
N THR A 84 -7.47 -1.49 4.30
CA THR A 84 -7.71 -2.92 4.44
C THR A 84 -7.25 -3.64 3.17
N THR A 85 -7.04 -4.95 3.28
CA THR A 85 -6.72 -5.82 2.15
C THR A 85 -7.86 -6.80 1.93
N PHE A 86 -8.14 -7.13 0.67
CA PHE A 86 -9.14 -8.16 0.34
C PHE A 86 -8.68 -8.97 -0.87
N GLY A 87 -8.83 -10.29 -0.77
CA GLY A 87 -8.37 -11.20 -1.81
C GLY A 87 -8.19 -12.62 -1.28
N ASN A 88 -7.46 -13.41 -2.04
CA ASN A 88 -7.13 -14.80 -1.73
C ASN A 88 -5.63 -15.05 -2.02
N ILE A 89 -5.24 -16.33 -2.13
CA ILE A 89 -3.85 -16.71 -2.41
C ILE A 89 -3.37 -16.32 -3.81
N ASP A 90 -4.29 -16.22 -4.79
CA ASP A 90 -3.95 -15.92 -6.19
C ASP A 90 -3.80 -14.42 -6.42
N HIS A 91 -4.66 -13.62 -5.78
CA HIS A 91 -4.62 -12.16 -5.92
C HIS A 91 -5.10 -11.45 -4.66
N MET A 92 -4.37 -10.40 -4.28
CA MET A 92 -4.70 -9.55 -3.15
C MET A 92 -4.74 -8.09 -3.55
N ASN A 93 -5.88 -7.44 -3.28
CA ASN A 93 -6.07 -6.01 -3.44
C ASN A 93 -5.95 -5.30 -2.09
N TYR A 94 -5.74 -3.99 -2.16
CA TYR A 94 -5.79 -3.08 -1.01
C TYR A 94 -6.81 -1.97 -1.27
N PHE A 95 -7.31 -1.40 -0.18
CA PHE A 95 -8.31 -0.35 -0.20
C PHE A 95 -7.91 0.70 0.81
N ILE A 96 -7.96 1.96 0.40
CA ILE A 96 -7.61 3.10 1.24
C ILE A 96 -8.78 4.08 1.20
N GLU A 97 -9.26 4.47 2.39
CA GLU A 97 -10.27 5.53 2.53
C GLU A 97 -9.57 6.89 2.54
N VAL A 98 -10.07 7.81 1.73
CA VAL A 98 -9.58 9.17 1.55
C VAL A 98 -10.79 10.09 1.47
N ASP A 99 -10.91 11.02 2.41
CA ASP A 99 -12.04 11.94 2.53
C ASP A 99 -13.41 11.22 2.55
N GLY A 100 -13.45 10.03 3.17
CA GLY A 100 -14.65 9.16 3.24
C GLY A 100 -14.95 8.33 1.99
N ILE A 101 -14.15 8.50 0.92
CA ILE A 101 -14.25 7.75 -0.33
C ILE A 101 -13.23 6.63 -0.32
N ILE A 102 -13.67 5.41 -0.62
CA ILE A 102 -12.78 4.24 -0.67
C ILE A 102 -12.24 4.10 -2.09
N TYR A 103 -10.92 3.93 -2.21
CA TYR A 103 -10.25 3.69 -3.49
C TYR A 103 -9.61 2.30 -3.51
N LEU A 104 -9.75 1.60 -4.64
CA LEU A 104 -9.13 0.31 -4.89
C LEU A 104 -7.69 0.50 -5.40
N GLY A 105 -6.77 -0.24 -4.80
CA GLY A 105 -5.44 -0.48 -5.34
C GLY A 105 -5.23 -1.96 -5.67
N SER A 106 -4.49 -2.21 -6.74
CA SER A 106 -4.14 -3.54 -7.22
C SER A 106 -2.73 -3.50 -7.75
N ASN A 107 -1.86 -4.41 -7.27
CA ASN A 107 -0.44 -4.40 -7.60
C ASN A 107 0.19 -3.03 -7.28
N ASN A 108 1.05 -2.53 -8.16
CA ASN A 108 1.66 -1.21 -8.06
C ASN A 108 0.72 -0.04 -8.43
N LEU A 109 -0.54 -0.31 -8.79
CA LEU A 109 -1.48 0.70 -9.24
C LEU A 109 -2.47 1.08 -8.14
N PHE A 110 -2.34 2.32 -7.67
CA PHE A 110 -3.31 2.98 -6.80
C PHE A 110 -3.68 4.33 -7.43
N ASN A 111 -4.91 4.50 -7.92
CA ASN A 111 -5.37 5.78 -8.46
C ASN A 111 -6.55 6.32 -7.64
N LEU A 112 -6.62 7.64 -7.53
CA LEU A 112 -7.64 8.36 -6.75
C LEU A 112 -8.77 8.90 -7.64
N ILE A 113 -9.09 8.17 -8.72
CA ILE A 113 -10.07 8.58 -9.74
C ILE A 113 -11.39 7.85 -9.52
N THR A 114 -11.35 6.51 -9.45
CA THR A 114 -12.57 5.69 -9.38
C THR A 114 -12.83 5.24 -7.95
N ALA A 115 -13.94 5.71 -7.38
CA ALA A 115 -14.42 5.27 -6.09
C ALA A 115 -14.86 3.80 -6.12
N TYR A 116 -14.65 3.09 -5.01
CA TYR A 116 -15.04 1.70 -4.81
C TYR A 116 -16.02 1.59 -3.64
N GLU A 117 -17.31 1.44 -3.96
CA GLU A 117 -18.35 1.29 -2.92
C GLU A 117 -18.67 -0.18 -2.67
N ASN A 118 -18.31 -0.66 -1.49
CA ASN A 118 -18.61 -2.02 -1.03
C ASN A 118 -18.71 -2.06 0.50
N ASN A 119 -19.86 -2.53 1.01
CA ASN A 119 -20.14 -2.56 2.44
C ASN A 119 -19.18 -3.47 3.22
N THR A 120 -18.80 -4.61 2.66
CA THR A 120 -17.85 -5.53 3.29
C THR A 120 -16.49 -4.87 3.48
N ILE A 121 -16.00 -4.18 2.44
CA ILE A 121 -14.74 -3.44 2.53
C ILE A 121 -14.85 -2.31 3.55
N ARG A 122 -15.92 -1.50 3.48
CA ARG A 122 -16.15 -0.37 4.39
C ARG A 122 -16.14 -0.79 5.87
N MET A 123 -16.74 -1.94 6.19
CA MET A 123 -16.74 -2.49 7.55
C MET A 123 -15.38 -3.04 8.00
N SER A 124 -14.47 -3.33 7.06
CA SER A 124 -13.16 -3.94 7.34
C SER A 124 -12.01 -2.94 7.46
N LEU A 125 -12.23 -1.67 7.06
CA LEU A 125 -11.26 -0.59 7.19
C LEU A 125 -10.84 -0.39 8.64
N ARG A 126 -9.53 -0.21 8.86
CA ARG A 126 -8.94 0.07 10.18
C ARG A 126 -7.96 1.22 10.12
#